data_AF-A0A151QXZ7-F1
#
_entry.id   AF-A0A151QXZ7-F1
#
_cell.length_a   1.000
_cell.length_b   1.000
_cell.length_c   1.000
_cell.angle_alpha   90.00
_cell.angle_beta   90.00
_cell.angle_gamma   90.00
#
_symmetry.space_group_name_H-M   'P 1'
#
loop_
_entity.id
_entity.type
_entity.pdbx_description
1 polymer ?
#
loop_
_entity_poly.entity_id
_entity_poly.type
_entity_poly.pdbx_seq_one_letter_code
_entity_poly.pdbx_strand_id
1 'polypeptide(L)'
;MNDLDKKEELMGLDEKEQITRKKLQHQFWELAKMSESIARQKSRITWLQEGDRNTKYFHKKRRKNSLSSIRVAEEWIQDPIQVKCEVNRFFKEKFSEVQ
;
A
#
# COMPACT_ATOMS: atom_id res chain seq x y z
N MET A 1 5.31 -17.40 3.51
CA MET A 1 5.88 -18.56 2.81
C MET A 1 4.90 -19.72 2.91
N ASN A 2 4.48 -20.32 1.78
CA ASN A 2 3.59 -21.47 1.79
C ASN A 2 4.35 -22.71 2.31
N ASP A 3 3.65 -23.77 2.72
CA ASP A 3 4.27 -24.96 3.31
C ASP A 3 5.14 -25.72 2.30
N LEU A 4 4.79 -25.69 1.01
CA LEU A 4 5.65 -26.19 -0.07
C LEU A 4 6.93 -25.35 -0.26
N ASP A 5 6.85 -24.04 -0.03
CA ASP A 5 8.02 -23.16 -0.16
C ASP A 5 8.98 -23.40 1.01
N LYS A 6 8.46 -23.55 2.23
CA LYS A 6 9.26 -23.90 3.42
C LYS A 6 9.93 -25.27 3.28
N LYS A 7 9.20 -26.25 2.73
CA LYS A 7 9.74 -27.60 2.52
C LYS A 7 10.87 -27.62 1.49
N GLU A 8 10.71 -26.88 0.39
CA GLU A 8 11.75 -26.76 -0.63
C GLU A 8 13.06 -26.22 -0.05
N GLU A 9 12.98 -25.17 0.76
CA GLU A 9 14.16 -24.57 1.41
C GLU A 9 14.86 -25.52 2.40
N LEU A 10 14.09 -26.35 3.11
CA LEU A 10 14.63 -27.25 4.13
C LEU A 10 15.19 -28.56 3.57
N MET A 11 14.50 -29.17 2.60
CA MET A 11 14.75 -30.55 2.20
C MET A 11 14.50 -30.86 0.71
N GLY A 12 14.09 -29.87 -0.08
CA GLY A 12 13.70 -30.06 -1.48
C GLY A 12 12.30 -30.68 -1.64
N LEU A 13 11.83 -30.72 -2.89
CA LEU A 13 10.50 -31.22 -3.26
C LEU A 13 10.57 -32.49 -4.09
N ASP A 14 9.66 -33.43 -3.83
CA ASP A 14 9.50 -34.59 -4.70
C ASP A 14 8.84 -34.22 -6.04
N GLU A 15 8.82 -35.15 -7.00
CA GLU A 15 8.30 -34.88 -8.35
C GLU A 15 6.81 -34.47 -8.35
N LYS A 16 5.99 -35.06 -7.47
CA LYS A 16 4.56 -34.75 -7.36
C LYS A 16 4.35 -33.37 -6.76
N GLU A 17 5.15 -33.02 -5.77
CA GLU A 17 5.15 -31.70 -5.12
C GLU A 17 5.63 -30.61 -6.08
N GLN A 18 6.66 -30.88 -6.89
CA GLN A 18 7.11 -29.97 -7.94
C GLN A 18 6.01 -29.70 -8.98
N ILE A 19 5.29 -30.74 -9.43
CA ILE A 19 4.14 -30.58 -10.34
C ILE A 19 3.04 -29.75 -9.69
N THR A 20 2.71 -30.06 -8.44
CA THR A 20 1.67 -29.36 -7.68
C THR A 20 2.02 -27.89 -7.50
N ARG A 21 3.27 -27.59 -7.15
CA ARG A 21 3.79 -26.21 -7.04
C ARG A 21 3.68 -25.48 -8.37
N LYS A 22 4.13 -26.07 -9.48
CA LYS A 22 4.02 -25.45 -10.82
C LYS A 22 2.57 -25.11 -11.16
N LYS A 23 1.63 -26.01 -10.85
CA LYS A 23 0.19 -25.78 -11.04
C LYS A 23 -0.33 -24.63 -10.18
N LEU A 24 0.00 -24.61 -8.89
CA LEU A 24 -0.41 -23.56 -7.97
C LEU A 24 0.18 -22.20 -8.37
N GLN A 25 1.45 -22.16 -8.77
CA GLN A 25 2.10 -20.94 -9.22
C GLN A 25 1.46 -20.42 -10.51
N HIS A 26 1.13 -21.30 -11.45
CA HIS A 26 0.39 -20.92 -12.65
C HIS A 26 -0.99 -20.32 -12.30
N GLN A 27 -1.76 -20.98 -11.45
CA GLN A 27 -3.06 -20.48 -11.00
C GLN A 27 -2.94 -19.12 -10.28
N PHE A 28 -1.94 -18.98 -9.41
CA PHE A 28 -1.64 -17.72 -8.73
C PHE A 28 -1.40 -16.60 -9.74
N TRP A 29 -0.55 -16.83 -10.75
CA TRP A 29 -0.26 -15.82 -11.76
C TRP A 29 -1.48 -15.45 -12.60
N GLU A 30 -2.33 -16.41 -12.95
CA GLU A 30 -3.58 -16.13 -13.67
C GLU A 30 -4.53 -15.26 -12.82
N LEU A 31 -4.71 -15.60 -11.54
CA LEU A 31 -5.51 -14.80 -10.62
C LEU A 31 -4.91 -13.40 -10.41
N ALA A 32 -3.59 -13.30 -10.28
CA ALA A 32 -2.88 -12.04 -10.13
C ALA A 32 -3.12 -11.13 -11.34
N LYS A 33 -2.96 -11.65 -12.56
CA LYS A 33 -3.24 -10.90 -13.81
C LYS A 33 -4.70 -10.46 -13.90
N MET A 34 -5.65 -11.32 -13.54
CA MET A 34 -7.07 -10.96 -13.50
C MET A 34 -7.33 -9.83 -12.50
N SER A 35 -6.77 -9.93 -11.28
CA SER A 35 -6.90 -8.92 -10.24
C SER A 35 -6.31 -7.57 -10.69
N GLU A 36 -5.16 -7.60 -11.35
CA GLU A 36 -4.51 -6.41 -11.90
C GLU A 36 -5.36 -5.78 -13.00
N SER A 37 -5.91 -6.59 -13.92
CA SER A 37 -6.82 -6.13 -14.97
C SER A 37 -8.05 -5.44 -14.39
N ILE A 38 -8.68 -6.05 -13.38
CA ILE A 38 -9.83 -5.46 -12.66
C ILE A 38 -9.42 -4.15 -11.99
N ALA A 39 -8.27 -4.10 -11.33
CA ALA A 39 -7.77 -2.89 -10.68
C ALA A 39 -7.53 -1.76 -11.69
N ARG A 40 -6.93 -2.07 -12.84
CA ARG A 40 -6.72 -1.10 -13.95
C ARG A 40 -8.05 -0.58 -14.50
N GLN A 41 -9.02 -1.47 -14.74
CA GLN A 41 -10.35 -1.07 -15.23
C GLN A 41 -11.07 -0.16 -14.22
N LYS A 42 -11.10 -0.55 -12.93
CA LYS A 42 -11.69 0.25 -11.86
C LYS A 42 -11.02 1.63 -11.78
N SER A 43 -9.69 1.67 -11.79
CA SER A 43 -8.94 2.94 -11.78
C SER A 43 -9.30 3.83 -12.96
N ARG A 44 -9.44 3.27 -14.18
CA ARG A 44 -9.86 4.03 -15.37
C ARG A 44 -11.28 4.59 -15.23
N ILE A 45 -12.23 3.80 -14.73
CA ILE A 45 -13.60 4.26 -14.47
C ILE A 45 -13.59 5.40 -13.45
N THR A 46 -12.89 5.21 -12.34
CA THR A 46 -12.73 6.25 -11.30
C THR A 46 -12.10 7.51 -11.88
N TRP A 47 -11.05 7.40 -12.68
CA TRP A 47 -10.42 8.55 -13.34
C TRP A 47 -11.39 9.30 -14.26
N LEU A 48 -12.17 8.58 -15.07
CA LEU A 48 -13.18 9.19 -15.95
C LEU A 48 -14.30 9.89 -15.16
N GLN A 49 -14.69 9.35 -14.00
CA GLN A 49 -15.71 9.92 -13.13
C GLN A 49 -15.21 11.11 -12.31
N GLU A 50 -14.01 11.01 -11.75
CA GLU A 50 -13.42 12.01 -10.87
C GLU A 50 -12.73 13.13 -11.65
N GLY A 51 -12.30 12.88 -12.90
CA GLY A 51 -11.65 13.82 -13.80
C GLY A 51 -10.20 14.15 -13.41
N ASP A 52 -9.73 15.34 -13.83
CA ASP A 52 -8.37 15.80 -13.53
C ASP A 52 -8.25 16.51 -12.16
N ARG A 53 -7.03 16.96 -11.81
CA ARG A 53 -6.76 17.62 -10.52
C ARG A 53 -7.56 18.90 -10.26
N ASN A 54 -8.18 19.49 -11.29
CA ASN A 54 -8.96 20.72 -11.19
C ASN A 54 -10.45 20.45 -10.97
N THR A 55 -10.89 19.20 -10.89
CA THR A 55 -12.30 18.92 -10.60
C THR A 55 -12.66 19.15 -9.13
N LYS A 56 -13.97 19.37 -8.89
CA LYS A 56 -14.55 19.51 -7.55
C LYS A 56 -14.18 18.36 -6.61
N TYR A 57 -14.00 17.16 -7.15
CA TYR A 57 -13.61 15.99 -6.36
C TYR A 57 -12.23 16.16 -5.74
N PHE A 58 -11.21 16.47 -6.54
CA PHE A 58 -9.84 16.63 -6.04
C PHE A 58 -9.68 17.85 -5.15
N HIS A 59 -10.42 18.94 -5.42
CA HIS A 59 -10.50 20.07 -4.49
C HIS A 59 -11.08 19.68 -3.13
N LYS A 60 -12.16 18.88 -3.10
CA LYS A 60 -12.75 18.40 -1.83
C LYS A 60 -11.81 17.46 -1.09
N LYS A 61 -11.12 16.56 -1.80
CA LYS A 61 -10.13 15.64 -1.20
C LYS A 61 -8.93 16.38 -0.63
N ARG A 62 -8.38 17.36 -1.36
CA ARG A 62 -7.26 18.19 -0.88
C ARG A 62 -7.62 18.93 0.40
N ARG A 63 -8.83 19.52 0.47
CA ARG A 63 -9.31 20.19 1.68
C ARG A 63 -9.47 19.21 2.85
N LYS A 64 -10.05 18.03 2.62
CA LYS A 64 -10.23 17.00 3.66
C LYS A 64 -8.92 16.41 4.18
N ASN A 65 -7.92 16.26 3.30
CA ASN A 65 -6.64 15.66 3.65
C ASN A 65 -5.60 16.70 4.09
N SER A 66 -5.99 17.97 4.20
CA SER A 66 -5.10 19.02 4.69
C SER A 66 -4.89 18.86 6.19
N LEU A 67 -3.65 18.64 6.60
CA LEU A 67 -3.27 18.59 8.00
C LEU A 67 -2.97 20.02 8.49
N SER A 68 -4.00 20.77 8.85
CA SER A 68 -3.88 22.17 9.27
C SER A 68 -3.37 22.33 10.70
N SER A 69 -3.49 21.29 11.52
CA SER A 69 -3.08 21.31 12.92
C SER A 69 -2.85 19.91 13.44
N ILE A 70 -1.94 19.78 14.39
CA ILE A 70 -1.64 18.54 15.11
C ILE A 70 -1.61 18.82 16.61
N ARG A 71 -1.84 17.79 17.43
CA ARG A 71 -1.72 17.90 18.88
C ARG A 71 -0.45 17.19 19.35
N VAL A 72 0.42 17.92 20.04
CA VAL A 72 1.70 17.42 20.58
C VAL A 72 1.80 17.84 22.03
N ALA A 73 2.08 16.91 22.95
CA ALA A 73 2.19 17.18 24.39
C ALA A 73 1.04 18.03 24.94
N GLU A 74 -0.19 17.67 24.57
CA GLU A 74 -1.45 18.34 24.91
C GLU A 74 -1.71 19.70 24.24
N GLU A 75 -0.72 20.31 23.60
CA GLU A 75 -0.84 21.58 22.88
C GLU A 75 -1.21 21.39 21.41
N TRP A 76 -1.95 22.36 20.86
CA TRP A 76 -2.30 22.40 19.44
C TRP A 76 -1.30 23.25 18.65
N ILE A 77 -0.63 22.61 17.71
CA ILE A 77 0.29 23.27 16.77
C ILE A 77 -0.46 23.49 15.45
N GLN A 78 -0.51 24.74 15.00
CA GLN A 78 -1.19 25.16 13.76
C GLN A 78 -0.24 25.81 12.74
N ASP A 79 0.95 26.23 13.17
CA ASP A 79 1.94 26.79 12.25
C ASP A 79 2.39 25.72 11.23
N PRO A 80 2.25 25.97 9.93
CA PRO A 80 2.55 24.95 8.91
C PRO A 80 3.99 24.43 8.93
N ILE A 81 4.95 25.27 9.32
CA ILE A 81 6.37 24.87 9.40
C ILE A 81 6.55 23.93 10.58
N GLN A 82 6.01 24.28 11.75
CA GLN A 82 6.05 23.43 12.94
C GLN A 82 5.29 22.12 12.74
N VAL A 83 4.08 22.14 12.15
CA VAL A 83 3.33 20.92 11.81
C VAL A 83 4.19 19.98 10.96
N LYS A 84 4.88 20.52 9.94
CA LYS A 84 5.76 19.72 9.08
C LYS A 84 6.95 19.14 9.84
N CYS A 85 7.59 19.93 10.71
CA CYS A 85 8.72 19.49 11.52
C CYS A 85 8.33 18.35 12.48
N GLU A 86 7.22 18.51 13.20
CA GLU A 86 6.72 17.52 14.15
C GLU A 86 6.29 16.22 13.48
N VAL A 87 5.60 16.30 12.33
CA VAL A 87 5.25 15.11 11.54
C VAL A 87 6.51 14.37 11.07
N ASN A 88 7.52 15.10 10.59
CA ASN A 88 8.78 14.50 10.17
C ASN A 88 9.50 13.82 11.33
N ARG A 89 9.57 14.49 12.48
CA ARG A 89 10.17 13.97 13.73
C ARG A 89 9.48 12.69 14.17
N PHE A 90 8.15 12.71 14.31
CA PHE A 90 7.35 11.56 14.72
C PHE A 90 7.60 10.33 13.84
N PHE A 91 7.59 10.50 12.52
CA PHE A 91 7.80 9.37 11.62
C PHE A 91 9.25 8.90 11.56
N LYS A 92 10.24 9.79 11.74
CA LYS A 92 11.64 9.38 11.89
C LYS A 92 11.85 8.52 13.14
N GLU A 93 11.29 8.92 14.27
CA GLU A 93 11.38 8.15 15.52
C GLU A 93 10.60 6.83 15.42
N LYS A 94 9.42 6.84 14.79
CA LYS A 94 8.58 5.65 14.67
C LYS A 94 9.13 4.60 13.70
N PHE A 95 9.84 5.03 12.66
CA PHE A 95 10.37 4.17 11.61
C PHE A 95 11.90 4.10 11.61
N SER A 96 12.58 4.62 12.64
CA SER A 96 13.96 4.26 12.86
C SER A 96 14.01 2.77 13.20
N GLU A 97 14.71 2.00 12.38
CA GLU A 97 14.95 0.58 12.63
C GLU A 97 15.52 0.40 14.03
N VAL A 98 14.93 -0.52 14.81
CA VAL A 98 15.57 -1.02 16.02
C VAL A 98 16.76 -1.84 15.55
N GLN A 99 17.98 -1.29 15.72
CA GLN A 99 19.22 -2.02 15.48
C GLN A 99 19.34 -3.23 16.41
#